data_AF-A0A2E9XEJ9-F1
#
_entry.id   AF-A0A2E9XEJ9-F1
#
_cell.length_a   1.000
_cell.length_b   1.000
_cell.length_c   1.000
_cell.angle_alpha   90.00
_cell.angle_beta   90.00
_cell.angle_gamma   90.00
#
_symmetry.space_group_name_H-M   'P 1'
#
loop_
_entity.id
_entity.type
_entity.pdbx_description
1 polymer ?
#
loop_
_entity_poly.entity_id
_entity_poly.type
_entity_poly.pdbx_seq_one_letter_code
_entity_poly.pdbx_strand_id
1 'polypeptide(L)'
;MEQGELRSWIEHRAEMLWVCLKCLVLMIVGIAVASSFGSLSDNAEFALSITVAVVGLFLWFGSHGAIMDIAAMRADMDEGLASTAFGTNFNKAPFPVYLILNALAMLGSTVMLMIMINA
;
A
#
# COMPACT_ATOMS: atom_id res chain seq x y z
N MET A 1 18.00 -10.87 16.13
CA MET A 1 17.45 -11.64 15.00
C MET A 1 18.62 -12.03 14.11
N GLU A 2 18.67 -13.24 13.57
CA GLU A 2 19.75 -13.60 12.65
C GLU A 2 19.57 -12.84 11.31
N GLN A 3 20.67 -12.48 10.62
CA GLN A 3 20.60 -11.69 9.38
C GLN A 3 19.77 -12.36 8.28
N GLY A 4 19.78 -13.69 8.22
CA GLY A 4 18.93 -14.46 7.32
C GLY A 4 17.43 -14.29 7.61
N GLU A 5 17.06 -14.27 8.88
CA GLU A 5 15.67 -14.05 9.32
C GLU A 5 15.23 -12.60 9.04
N LEU A 6 16.09 -11.62 9.34
CA LEU A 6 15.83 -10.20 9.05
C LEU A 6 15.51 -10.01 7.56
N ARG A 7 16.32 -10.60 6.69
CA ARG A 7 16.10 -10.55 5.24
C ARG A 7 14.77 -11.19 4.83
N SER A 8 14.46 -12.37 5.36
CA SER A 8 13.19 -13.06 5.06
C SER A 8 11.98 -12.22 5.48
N TRP A 9 12.06 -11.53 6.62
CA TRP A 9 11.01 -10.64 7.09
C TRP A 9 10.85 -9.40 6.21
N ILE A 10 11.96 -8.77 5.79
CA ILE A 10 11.93 -7.64 4.85
C ILE A 10 11.29 -8.08 3.52
N GLU A 11 11.73 -9.20 2.95
CA GLU A 11 11.21 -9.72 1.69
C GLU A 11 9.71 -10.00 1.78
N HIS A 12 9.26 -10.63 2.87
CA HIS A 12 7.84 -10.89 3.10
C HIS A 12 7.00 -9.61 3.21
N ARG A 13 7.48 -8.60 3.95
CA ARG A 13 6.78 -7.31 4.06
C ARG A 13 6.79 -6.53 2.75
N ALA A 14 7.89 -6.59 1.99
CA ALA A 14 7.97 -6.00 0.66
C ALA A 14 7.01 -6.67 -0.32
N GLU A 15 6.86 -7.99 -0.24
CA GLU A 15 5.87 -8.73 -1.03
C GLU A 15 4.44 -8.30 -0.69
N MET A 16 4.11 -8.14 0.60
CA MET A 16 2.80 -7.62 1.01
C MET A 16 2.51 -6.24 0.42
N LEU A 17 3.49 -5.33 0.39
CA LEU A 17 3.35 -4.02 -0.27
C LEU A 17 3.05 -4.18 -1.76
N TRP A 18 3.78 -5.07 -2.42
CA TRP A 18 3.60 -5.31 -3.84
C TRP A 18 2.21 -5.88 -4.17
N VAL A 19 1.70 -6.79 -3.33
CA VAL A 19 0.34 -7.32 -3.45
C VAL A 19 -0.68 -6.21 -3.26
N CYS A 20 -0.53 -5.35 -2.24
CA CYS A 20 -1.45 -4.24 -2.00
C CYS A 20 -1.52 -3.28 -3.20
N LEU A 21 -0.36 -2.95 -3.79
CA LEU A 21 -0.29 -2.10 -4.99
C LEU A 21 -0.95 -2.73 -6.21
N LYS A 22 -0.74 -4.03 -6.44
CA LYS A 22 -1.43 -4.75 -7.53
C LYS A 22 -2.94 -4.74 -7.34
N CYS A 23 -3.42 -5.00 -6.13
CA CYS A 23 -4.85 -4.95 -5.81
C CYS A 23 -5.43 -3.55 -6.03
N LEU A 24 -4.70 -2.49 -5.65
CA LEU A 24 -5.11 -1.11 -5.92
C LEU A 24 -5.24 -0.86 -7.44
N VAL A 25 -4.23 -1.24 -8.23
CA VAL A 25 -4.28 -1.07 -9.69
C VAL A 25 -5.44 -1.82 -10.32
N LEU A 26 -5.68 -3.07 -9.91
CA LEU A 26 -6.80 -3.86 -10.40
C LEU A 26 -8.15 -3.24 -10.01
N MET A 27 -8.27 -2.72 -8.78
CA MET A 27 -9.46 -1.99 -8.35
C MET A 27 -9.68 -0.74 -9.22
N ILE A 28 -8.65 0.07 -9.45
CA ILE A 28 -8.74 1.28 -10.30
C ILE A 28 -9.22 0.91 -11.70
N VAL A 29 -8.57 -0.07 -12.34
CA VAL A 29 -8.93 -0.49 -13.71
C VAL A 29 -10.34 -1.09 -13.75
N GLY A 30 -10.68 -1.94 -12.78
CA GLY A 30 -11.99 -2.59 -12.71
C GLY A 30 -13.13 -1.59 -12.56
N ILE A 31 -12.98 -0.60 -11.67
CA ILE A 31 -13.98 0.46 -11.50
C ILE A 31 -14.06 1.36 -12.73
N ALA A 32 -12.92 1.78 -13.31
CA ALA A 32 -12.93 2.60 -14.52
C ALA A 32 -13.65 1.91 -15.69
N VAL A 33 -13.42 0.61 -15.88
CA VAL A 33 -14.12 -0.20 -16.88
C VAL A 33 -15.61 -0.31 -16.55
N ALA A 34 -15.97 -0.62 -15.30
CA ALA A 34 -17.37 -0.72 -14.88
C ALA A 34 -18.15 0.59 -15.10
N SER A 35 -17.55 1.73 -14.72
CA SER A 35 -18.14 3.06 -14.91
C SER A 35 -18.26 3.44 -16.40
N SER A 36 -17.36 2.96 -17.27
CA SER A 36 -17.41 3.29 -18.71
C SER A 36 -18.63 2.72 -19.45
N PHE A 37 -19.30 1.71 -18.89
CA PHE A 37 -20.51 1.13 -19.49
C PHE A 37 -21.79 1.96 -19.20
N GLY A 38 -21.73 2.95 -18.29
CA GLY A 38 -22.77 3.96 -18.12
C GLY A 38 -24.15 3.47 -17.66
N SER A 39 -24.23 2.30 -17.01
CA SER A 39 -25.51 1.64 -16.71
C SER A 39 -25.62 1.08 -15.29
N LEU A 40 -24.92 1.67 -14.31
CA LEU A 40 -25.11 1.27 -12.91
C LEU A 40 -26.42 1.86 -12.40
N SER A 41 -27.16 1.09 -11.61
CA SER A 41 -28.32 1.61 -10.88
C SER A 41 -27.84 2.27 -9.58
N ASP A 42 -28.64 3.19 -9.02
CA ASP A 42 -28.30 3.91 -7.78
C ASP A 42 -27.88 2.97 -6.64
N ASN A 43 -28.58 1.83 -6.49
CA ASN A 43 -28.26 0.82 -5.48
C ASN A 43 -26.91 0.14 -5.76
N ALA A 44 -26.55 -0.06 -7.04
CA ALA A 44 -25.28 -0.66 -7.43
C ALA A 44 -24.12 0.33 -7.23
N GLU A 45 -24.30 1.62 -7.55
CA GLU A 45 -23.32 2.67 -7.30
C GLU A 45 -22.99 2.82 -5.81
N PHE A 46 -24.03 2.82 -4.97
CA PHE A 46 -23.86 2.89 -3.52
C PHE A 46 -23.12 1.67 -2.97
N ALA A 47 -23.53 0.46 -3.36
CA ALA A 47 -22.87 -0.77 -2.94
C ALA A 47 -21.41 -0.85 -3.41
N LEU A 48 -21.14 -0.40 -4.64
CA LEU A 48 -19.80 -0.35 -5.21
C LEU A 48 -18.92 0.67 -4.47
N SER A 49 -19.47 1.82 -4.11
CA SER A 49 -18.78 2.84 -3.32
C SER A 49 -18.36 2.33 -1.95
N ILE A 50 -19.25 1.63 -1.24
CA ILE A 50 -18.93 0.98 0.05
C ILE A 50 -17.82 -0.06 -0.15
N THR A 51 -17.93 -0.88 -1.20
CA THR A 51 -16.93 -1.93 -1.49
C THR A 51 -15.55 -1.31 -1.72
N VAL A 52 -15.48 -0.27 -2.56
CA VAL A 52 -14.24 0.48 -2.84
C VAL A 52 -13.68 1.09 -1.56
N ALA A 53 -14.51 1.70 -0.72
CA ALA A 53 -14.07 2.28 0.56
C ALA A 53 -13.45 1.22 1.50
N VAL A 54 -14.14 0.10 1.69
CA VAL A 54 -13.69 -0.99 2.58
C VAL A 54 -12.40 -1.63 2.07
N VAL A 55 -12.33 -1.94 0.77
CA VAL A 55 -11.14 -2.52 0.15
C VAL A 55 -9.98 -1.52 0.21
N GLY A 56 -10.21 -0.25 -0.11
CA GLY A 56 -9.22 0.82 -0.04
C GLY A 56 -8.62 1.00 1.36
N LEU A 57 -9.48 1.00 2.38
CA LEU A 57 -9.04 1.04 3.79
C LEU A 57 -8.22 -0.20 4.15
N PHE A 58 -8.67 -1.40 3.76
CA PHE A 58 -7.94 -2.64 4.02
C PHE A 58 -6.54 -2.64 3.37
N LEU A 59 -6.45 -2.21 2.11
CA LEU A 59 -5.18 -2.09 1.39
C LEU A 59 -4.25 -1.09 2.06
N TRP A 60 -4.78 0.06 2.51
CA TRP A 60 -4.01 1.04 3.26
C TRP A 60 -3.48 0.48 4.57
N PHE A 61 -4.31 -0.20 5.38
CA PHE A 61 -3.84 -0.81 6.63
C PHE A 61 -2.72 -1.82 6.38
N GLY A 62 -2.90 -2.71 5.40
CA GLY A 62 -1.90 -3.72 5.05
C GLY A 62 -0.58 -3.10 4.61
N SER A 63 -0.62 -2.14 3.69
CA SER A 63 0.59 -1.50 3.19
C SER A 63 1.23 -0.55 4.20
N HIS A 64 0.45 0.16 5.00
CA HIS A 64 0.96 1.05 6.04
C HIS A 64 1.71 0.26 7.12
N GLY A 65 1.13 -0.85 7.59
CA GLY A 65 1.78 -1.77 8.53
C GLY A 65 3.10 -2.32 7.98
N ALA A 66 3.12 -2.77 6.72
CA ALA A 66 4.34 -3.27 6.11
C ALA A 66 5.45 -2.22 5.99
N ILE A 67 5.13 -0.95 5.68
CA ILE A 67 6.13 0.13 5.66
C ILE A 67 6.68 0.39 7.07
N MET A 68 5.81 0.41 8.10
CA MET A 68 6.24 0.62 9.49
C MET A 68 7.15 -0.52 9.97
N ASP A 69 6.81 -1.77 9.65
CA ASP A 69 7.62 -2.93 10.02
C ASP A 69 9.01 -2.87 9.36
N ILE A 70 9.07 -2.55 8.07
CA ILE A 70 10.36 -2.34 7.37
C ILE A 70 11.13 -1.16 7.98
N ALA A 71 10.45 -0.10 8.40
CA ALA A 71 11.09 1.03 9.06
C ALA A 71 11.69 0.65 10.43
N ALA A 72 11.02 -0.22 11.18
CA ALA A 72 11.46 -0.71 12.49
C ALA A 72 12.69 -1.62 12.37
N MET A 73 12.77 -2.42 11.31
CA MET A 73 13.90 -3.33 11.02
C MET A 73 15.27 -2.62 10.91
N ARG A 74 15.29 -1.29 10.76
CA ARG A 74 16.53 -0.50 10.84
C ARG A 74 17.26 -0.68 12.18
N ALA A 75 16.52 -0.84 13.27
CA ALA A 75 17.07 -1.03 14.60
C ALA A 75 17.71 -2.42 14.78
N ASP A 76 17.37 -3.37 13.92
CA ASP A 76 17.80 -4.77 14.00
C ASP A 76 18.96 -5.11 13.04
N MET A 77 19.49 -4.12 12.30
CA MET A 77 20.66 -4.31 11.45
C MET A 77 21.91 -4.55 12.32
N ASP A 78 22.74 -5.51 11.93
CA ASP A 78 24.04 -5.70 12.58
C ASP A 78 25.06 -4.65 12.09
N GLU A 79 26.19 -4.53 12.79
CA GLU A 79 27.23 -3.55 12.45
C GLU A 79 27.80 -3.76 11.05
N GLY A 80 27.89 -5.03 10.61
CA GLY A 80 28.33 -5.41 9.28
C GLY A 80 27.43 -4.82 8.19
N LEU A 81 26.13 -5.08 8.25
CA LEU A 81 25.15 -4.57 7.30
C LEU A 81 25.00 -3.05 7.40
N ALA A 82 24.97 -2.50 8.62
CA ALA A 82 24.81 -1.07 8.86
C ALA A 82 25.96 -0.23 8.27
N SER A 83 27.19 -0.76 8.29
CA SER A 83 28.38 -0.10 7.74
C SER A 83 28.47 -0.10 6.21
N THR A 84 27.66 -0.92 5.53
CA THR A 84 27.60 -0.92 4.06
C THR A 84 26.95 0.36 3.52
N ALA A 85 27.22 0.68 2.26
CA ALA A 85 26.53 1.77 1.55
C ALA A 85 25.01 1.57 1.53
N PHE A 86 24.55 0.32 1.40
CA PHE A 86 23.14 -0.03 1.46
C PHE A 86 22.54 0.28 2.84
N GLY A 87 23.14 -0.27 3.91
CA GLY A 87 22.66 -0.07 5.28
C GLY A 87 22.65 1.41 5.68
N THR A 88 23.68 2.17 5.28
CA THR A 88 23.75 3.62 5.49
C THR A 88 22.59 4.36 4.81
N ASN A 89 22.29 4.03 3.55
CA ASN A 89 21.18 4.67 2.82
C ASN A 89 19.81 4.23 3.34
N PHE A 90 19.67 2.95 3.66
CA PHE A 90 18.45 2.40 4.25
C PHE A 90 18.13 3.07 5.59
N ASN A 91 19.14 3.31 6.42
CA ASN A 91 18.94 3.98 7.71
C ASN A 91 18.46 5.44 7.54
N LYS A 92 18.96 6.14 6.51
CA LYS A 92 18.59 7.51 6.15
C LYS A 92 17.27 7.62 5.40
N ALA A 93 16.65 6.51 5.01
CA ALA A 93 15.45 6.52 4.19
C ALA A 93 14.30 7.29 4.88
N PRO A 94 13.59 8.19 4.16
CA PRO A 94 12.56 9.03 4.73
C PRO A 94 11.22 8.26 4.85
N PHE A 95 11.17 7.24 5.71
CA PHE A 95 9.96 6.44 5.93
C PHE A 95 8.69 7.25 6.23
N PRO A 96 8.71 8.37 6.98
CA PRO A 96 7.54 9.21 7.14
C PRO A 96 6.96 9.72 5.80
N VAL A 97 7.82 10.04 4.83
CA VAL A 97 7.39 10.44 3.49
C VAL A 97 6.74 9.26 2.76
N TYR A 98 7.31 8.05 2.87
CA TYR A 98 6.70 6.86 2.28
C TYR A 98 5.32 6.54 2.89
N LEU A 99 5.14 6.74 4.19
CA LEU A 99 3.83 6.56 4.84
C LEU A 99 2.80 7.56 4.32
N ILE A 100 3.19 8.83 4.12
CA ILE A 100 2.32 9.86 3.53
C ILE A 100 1.96 9.50 2.09
N LEU A 101 2.95 9.17 1.26
CA LEU A 101 2.73 8.78 -0.13
C LEU A 101 1.84 7.53 -0.23
N ASN A 102 2.04 6.54 0.65
CA ASN A 102 1.21 5.35 0.70
C ASN A 102 -0.22 5.67 1.10
N ALA A 103 -0.44 6.54 2.10
CA ALA A 103 -1.78 6.98 2.48
C ALA A 103 -2.47 7.72 1.33
N LEU A 104 -1.76 8.63 0.66
CA LEU A 104 -2.28 9.35 -0.50
C LEU A 104 -2.61 8.41 -1.67
N ALA A 105 -1.74 7.44 -1.97
CA ALA A 105 -1.99 6.48 -3.04
C ALA A 105 -3.19 5.58 -2.70
N MET A 106 -3.21 4.95 -1.52
CA MET A 106 -4.26 3.99 -1.18
C MET A 106 -5.60 4.69 -0.93
N LEU A 107 -5.63 5.68 -0.02
CA LEU A 107 -6.87 6.35 0.37
C LEU A 107 -7.29 7.41 -0.66
N GLY A 108 -6.33 8.17 -1.20
CA GLY A 108 -6.64 9.19 -2.20
C GLY A 108 -7.21 8.58 -3.48
N SER A 109 -6.62 7.50 -4.00
CA SER A 109 -7.21 6.80 -5.15
C SER A 109 -8.58 6.21 -4.83
N THR A 110 -8.77 5.66 -3.63
CA THR A 110 -10.08 5.16 -3.18
C THR A 110 -11.15 6.25 -3.19
N VAL A 111 -10.85 7.43 -2.65
CA VAL A 111 -11.77 8.58 -2.68
C VAL A 111 -12.06 9.02 -4.11
N MET A 112 -11.04 9.11 -4.96
CA MET A 112 -11.23 9.49 -6.37
C MET A 112 -12.10 8.48 -7.13
N LEU A 113 -11.98 7.18 -6.85
CA LEU A 113 -12.84 6.15 -7.43
C LEU A 113 -14.28 6.28 -6.96
N MET A 114 -14.51 6.56 -5.67
CA MET A 114 -15.87 6.83 -5.18
C MET A 114 -16.47 8.07 -5.85
N ILE A 115 -15.70 9.15 -6.02
CA ILE A 115 -16.16 10.33 -6.76
C ILE A 115 -16.55 9.95 -8.18
N MET A 116 -15.72 9.17 -8.88
CA MET A 116 -16.00 8.72 -10.25
C MET A 116 -17.23 7.81 -10.37
N ILE A 117 -17.52 6.99 -9.35
CA ILE A 117 -18.71 6.12 -9.33
C ILE A 117 -20.00 6.95 -9.21
N ASN A 118 -19.95 8.10 -8.53
CA ASN A 118 -21.13 8.92 -8.20
C ASN A 118 -21.18 10.24 -9.02
N ALA A 119 -20.42 10.33 -10.13
CA ALA A 119 -20.33 11.51 -10.99
C ALA A 119 -21.20 11.35 -12.24
#